data_AF-K1SNU3-F1
#
_entry.id   AF-K1SNU3-F1
#
_cell.length_a   1.000
_cell.length_b   1.000
_cell.length_c   1.000
_cell.angle_alpha   90.00
_cell.angle_beta   90.00
_cell.angle_gamma   90.00
#
_symmetry.space_group_name_H-M   'P 1'
#
loop_
_entity.id
_entity.type
_entity.pdbx_description
1 polymer ?
#
loop_
_entity_poly.entity_id
_entity_poly.type
_entity_poly.pdbx_seq_one_letter_code
_entity_poly.pdbx_strand_id
1 'polypeptide(L)'
;MTAKGGKDMTAEIICVGTELLLGNIVNTNAAYLAEKLAGAGLDCYYQTVVGDNVERLAGVLKCAMERSDVILLSGGLGPTEDDLTKETVAEVCGKNLSVDDHSMERIAEFFAVRDIQPTENNWKQAMVPEGAKVLDNDNGTAPGIILETEKNRIVLLPGPPAELV
;
A
#
# COMPACT_ATOMS: atom_id res chain seq x y z
N MET A 1 -34.48 -17.66 -9.65
CA MET A 1 -34.81 -16.37 -9.01
C MET A 1 -34.02 -16.29 -7.72
N THR A 2 -33.05 -15.36 -7.66
CA THR A 2 -32.38 -14.70 -6.51
C THR A 2 -31.00 -14.27 -7.05
N ALA A 3 -30.58 -13.02 -7.16
CA ALA A 3 -31.17 -11.70 -7.02
C ALA A 3 -30.41 -10.77 -8.01
N LYS A 4 -31.09 -9.76 -8.58
CA LYS A 4 -30.43 -8.66 -9.29
C LYS A 4 -29.95 -7.62 -8.27
N GLY A 5 -28.76 -7.04 -8.48
CA GLY A 5 -28.60 -5.59 -8.31
C GLY A 5 -27.69 -5.06 -7.20
N GLY A 6 -26.48 -5.59 -7.04
CA GLY A 6 -25.33 -4.83 -6.52
C GLY A 6 -24.24 -4.88 -7.58
N LYS A 7 -23.50 -3.79 -7.83
CA LYS A 7 -22.26 -3.91 -8.61
C LYS A 7 -21.33 -4.80 -7.77
N ASP A 8 -20.98 -5.99 -8.25
CA ASP A 8 -20.01 -6.84 -7.57
C ASP A 8 -18.68 -6.07 -7.54
N MET A 9 -18.24 -5.70 -6.34
CA MET A 9 -17.07 -4.86 -6.13
C MET A 9 -15.82 -5.68 -6.45
N THR A 10 -15.01 -5.19 -7.38
CA THR A 10 -13.80 -5.89 -7.85
C THR A 10 -12.55 -5.38 -7.16
N ALA A 11 -11.59 -6.26 -6.96
CA ALA A 11 -10.31 -5.95 -6.36
C ALA A 11 -9.14 -6.31 -7.28
N GLU A 12 -8.02 -5.61 -7.11
CA GLU A 12 -6.75 -5.89 -7.77
C GLU A 12 -5.59 -5.74 -6.79
N ILE A 13 -4.59 -6.62 -6.92
CA ILE A 13 -3.39 -6.59 -6.08
C ILE A 13 -2.20 -6.15 -6.93
N ILE A 14 -1.42 -5.20 -6.41
CA ILE A 14 -0.15 -4.75 -6.97
C ILE A 14 0.94 -4.96 -5.90
N CYS A 15 1.90 -5.82 -6.16
CA CYS A 15 3.07 -5.97 -5.29
C CYS A 15 4.26 -5.20 -5.89
N VAL A 16 4.87 -4.34 -5.09
CA VAL A 16 6.00 -3.51 -5.48
C VAL A 16 7.27 -4.07 -4.83
N GLY A 17 8.28 -4.36 -5.64
CA GLY A 17 9.58 -4.84 -5.17
C GLY A 17 10.37 -5.55 -6.25
N THR A 18 11.59 -5.09 -6.50
CA THR A 18 12.51 -5.67 -7.50
C THR A 18 12.91 -7.11 -7.15
N GLU A 19 13.05 -7.40 -5.86
CA GLU A 19 13.36 -8.72 -5.32
C GLU A 19 12.29 -9.77 -5.62
N LEU A 20 11.02 -9.35 -5.78
CA LEU A 20 9.93 -10.23 -6.22
C LEU A 20 10.10 -10.61 -7.69
N LEU A 21 10.48 -9.66 -8.54
CA LEU A 21 10.72 -9.90 -9.97
C LEU A 21 11.97 -10.76 -10.21
N LEU A 22 13.00 -10.59 -9.39
CA LEU A 22 14.23 -11.38 -9.44
C LEU A 22 14.06 -12.79 -8.86
N GLY A 23 12.94 -13.06 -8.18
CA GLY A 23 12.69 -14.35 -7.52
C GLY A 23 13.54 -14.57 -6.27
N ASN A 24 14.08 -13.50 -5.68
CA ASN A 24 14.85 -13.57 -4.43
C ASN A 24 13.94 -13.96 -3.25
N ILE A 25 12.67 -13.55 -3.30
CA ILE A 25 11.63 -13.92 -2.36
C ILE A 25 10.37 -14.36 -3.09
N VAL A 26 9.59 -15.25 -2.46
CA VAL A 26 8.28 -15.67 -2.97
C VAL A 26 7.24 -14.61 -2.62
N ASN A 27 6.36 -14.28 -3.56
CA ASN A 27 5.28 -13.32 -3.34
C ASN A 27 4.15 -13.91 -2.47
N THR A 28 4.40 -14.07 -1.17
CA THR A 28 3.42 -14.57 -0.20
C THR A 28 2.35 -13.53 0.15
N ASN A 29 2.64 -12.23 0.00
CA ASN A 29 1.68 -11.15 0.25
C ASN A 29 0.51 -11.23 -0.73
N ALA A 30 0.75 -11.46 -2.03
CA ALA A 30 -0.33 -11.62 -2.99
C ALA A 30 -1.24 -12.80 -2.65
N ALA A 31 -0.68 -13.92 -2.18
CA ALA A 31 -1.46 -15.08 -1.74
C ALA A 31 -2.31 -14.76 -0.50
N TYR A 32 -1.71 -14.13 0.51
CA TYR A 32 -2.40 -13.71 1.73
C TYR A 32 -3.54 -12.73 1.44
N LEU A 33 -3.27 -11.68 0.66
CA LEU A 33 -4.27 -10.67 0.32
C LEU A 33 -5.40 -11.26 -0.53
N ALA A 34 -5.10 -12.15 -1.46
CA ALA A 34 -6.12 -12.85 -2.24
C ALA A 34 -7.04 -13.71 -1.38
N GLU A 35 -6.49 -14.41 -0.39
CA GLU A 35 -7.28 -15.17 0.60
C GLU A 35 -8.21 -14.24 1.39
N LYS A 36 -7.71 -13.09 1.85
CA LYS A 36 -8.53 -12.10 2.57
C LYS A 36 -9.63 -11.51 1.70
N LEU A 37 -9.33 -11.17 0.44
CA LEU A 37 -10.33 -10.69 -0.51
C LEU A 37 -11.42 -11.73 -0.77
N ALA A 38 -11.04 -12.98 -1.00
CA ALA A 38 -11.98 -14.09 -1.19
C ALA A 38 -12.86 -14.30 0.05
N GLY A 39 -12.28 -14.25 1.25
CA GLY A 39 -13.01 -14.33 2.52
C GLY A 39 -13.99 -13.16 2.72
N ALA A 40 -13.70 -12.00 2.14
CA ALA A 40 -14.58 -10.83 2.13
C ALA A 40 -15.61 -10.83 0.99
N GLY A 41 -15.59 -11.81 0.09
CA GLY A 41 -16.48 -11.89 -1.07
C GLY A 41 -16.14 -10.88 -2.18
N LEU A 42 -14.89 -10.42 -2.25
CA LEU A 42 -14.40 -9.53 -3.31
C LEU A 42 -13.69 -10.34 -4.39
N ASP A 43 -14.12 -10.15 -5.64
CA ASP A 43 -13.51 -10.80 -6.78
C ASP A 43 -12.17 -10.14 -7.13
N CYS A 44 -11.08 -10.91 -7.05
CA CYS A 44 -9.74 -10.46 -7.44
C CYS A 44 -9.38 -10.98 -8.83
N TYR A 45 -9.51 -10.14 -9.87
CA TYR A 45 -9.27 -10.58 -11.25
C TYR A 45 -7.83 -10.41 -11.72
N TYR A 46 -7.06 -9.54 -11.07
CA TYR A 46 -5.69 -9.22 -11.48
C TYR A 46 -4.75 -9.18 -10.28
N GLN A 47 -3.55 -9.70 -10.51
CA GLN A 47 -2.39 -9.55 -9.64
C GLN A 47 -1.22 -9.10 -10.51
N THR A 48 -0.53 -8.04 -10.10
CA THR A 48 0.62 -7.51 -10.83
C THR A 48 1.81 -7.38 -9.89
N VAL A 49 3.00 -7.77 -10.35
CA VAL A 49 4.27 -7.46 -9.68
C VAL A 49 5.01 -6.42 -10.51
N VAL A 50 5.49 -5.37 -9.86
CA VAL A 50 6.24 -4.28 -10.50
C VAL A 50 7.48 -3.95 -9.67
N GLY A 51 8.60 -3.68 -10.34
CA GLY A 51 9.83 -3.29 -9.65
C GLY A 51 9.80 -1.81 -9.25
N ASP A 52 10.70 -1.43 -8.35
CA ASP A 52 10.78 -0.10 -7.72
C ASP A 52 11.14 0.97 -8.76
N ASN A 53 10.11 1.53 -9.40
CA ASN A 53 10.26 2.57 -10.42
C ASN A 53 8.94 3.31 -10.58
N VAL A 54 9.01 4.63 -10.44
CA VAL A 54 7.85 5.54 -10.44
C VAL A 54 7.00 5.39 -11.71
N GLU A 55 7.61 5.45 -12.90
CA GLU A 55 6.87 5.42 -14.16
C GLU A 55 6.14 4.10 -14.38
N ARG A 56 6.80 2.96 -14.08
CA ARG A 56 6.20 1.63 -14.20
C ARG A 56 5.06 1.45 -13.19
N LEU A 57 5.28 1.84 -11.94
CA LEU A 57 4.24 1.75 -10.91
C LEU A 57 3.04 2.66 -11.24
N ALA A 58 3.28 3.88 -11.69
CA ALA A 58 2.23 4.80 -12.11
C ALA A 58 1.39 4.23 -13.27
N GLY A 59 2.04 3.59 -14.25
CA GLY A 59 1.35 2.93 -15.36
C GLY A 59 0.46 1.78 -14.89
N VAL A 60 0.98 0.91 -14.03
CA VAL A 60 0.22 -0.22 -13.45
C VAL A 60 -0.97 0.30 -12.63
N LEU A 61 -0.74 1.31 -11.78
CA LEU A 61 -1.79 1.90 -10.95
C LEU A 61 -2.91 2.51 -11.78
N LYS A 62 -2.60 3.27 -12.83
CA LYS A 62 -3.61 3.85 -13.74
C LYS A 62 -4.47 2.77 -14.40
N CYS A 63 -3.85 1.69 -14.89
CA CYS A 63 -4.59 0.55 -15.44
C CYS A 63 -5.51 -0.10 -14.41
N ALA A 64 -5.05 -0.28 -13.16
CA ALA A 64 -5.86 -0.84 -12.09
C ALA A 64 -7.04 0.08 -11.73
N MET A 65 -6.82 1.39 -11.66
CA MET A 65 -7.87 2.40 -11.39
C MET A 65 -8.99 2.41 -12.44
N GLU A 66 -8.71 2.03 -13.68
CA GLU A 66 -9.74 1.96 -14.73
C GLU A 66 -10.67 0.75 -14.60
N ARG A 67 -10.21 -0.36 -13.98
CA ARG A 67 -10.90 -1.66 -14.03
C ARG A 67 -11.28 -2.26 -12.67
N SER A 68 -10.81 -1.66 -11.56
CA SER A 68 -10.96 -2.23 -10.22
C SER A 68 -11.53 -1.22 -9.24
N ASP A 69 -12.51 -1.62 -8.42
CA ASP A 69 -13.09 -0.75 -7.39
C ASP A 69 -12.18 -0.62 -6.15
N VAL A 70 -11.44 -1.69 -5.83
CA VAL A 70 -10.47 -1.74 -4.72
C VAL A 70 -9.09 -2.12 -5.28
N ILE A 71 -8.05 -1.41 -4.85
CA ILE A 71 -6.68 -1.65 -5.30
C ILE A 71 -5.81 -1.78 -4.06
N LEU A 72 -5.22 -2.96 -3.86
CA LEU A 72 -4.30 -3.23 -2.76
C LEU A 72 -2.87 -3.19 -3.29
N LEU A 73 -2.08 -2.23 -2.82
CA LEU A 73 -0.64 -2.18 -3.03
C LEU A 73 0.08 -2.73 -1.81
N SER A 74 1.14 -3.53 -2.01
CA SER A 74 2.02 -4.00 -0.94
C SER A 74 3.49 -3.82 -1.32
N GLY A 75 4.26 -3.17 -0.45
CA GLY A 75 5.68 -2.85 -0.68
C GLY A 75 5.95 -1.39 -1.03
N GLY A 76 7.21 -0.95 -0.87
CA GLY A 76 7.66 0.41 -1.20
C GLY A 76 7.15 1.51 -0.26
N LEU A 77 6.89 1.20 1.02
CA LEU A 77 6.46 2.17 2.06
C LEU A 77 7.51 2.43 3.14
N GLY A 78 8.67 1.79 3.04
CA GLY A 78 9.78 1.95 3.96
C GLY A 78 10.47 3.32 3.86
N PRO A 79 11.61 3.47 4.55
CA PRO A 79 12.37 4.71 4.60
C PRO A 79 13.40 4.87 3.47
N THR A 80 13.61 3.88 2.61
CA THR A 80 14.71 3.89 1.61
C THR A 80 14.37 4.71 0.36
N GLU A 81 15.35 5.08 -0.45
CA GLU A 81 15.07 5.84 -1.70
C GLU A 81 14.22 5.03 -2.70
N ASP A 82 14.33 3.71 -2.67
CA ASP A 82 13.55 2.80 -3.52
C ASP A 82 12.11 2.61 -3.03
N ASP A 83 11.78 3.06 -1.81
CA ASP A 83 10.40 3.12 -1.31
C ASP A 83 9.66 4.31 -1.92
N LEU A 84 8.98 4.04 -3.04
CA LEU A 84 8.38 5.04 -3.95
C LEU A 84 6.84 4.95 -4.02
N THR A 85 6.22 3.97 -3.35
CA THR A 85 4.83 3.60 -3.61
C THR A 85 3.86 4.71 -3.24
N LYS A 86 4.06 5.32 -2.07
CA LYS A 86 3.18 6.37 -1.56
C LYS A 86 3.25 7.64 -2.40
N GLU A 87 4.46 8.05 -2.73
CA GLU A 87 4.76 9.22 -3.57
C GLU A 87 4.12 9.04 -4.95
N THR A 88 4.29 7.85 -5.55
CA THR A 88 3.71 7.53 -6.85
C THR A 88 2.18 7.54 -6.82
N VAL A 89 1.56 6.95 -5.78
CA VAL A 89 0.09 6.97 -5.64
C VAL A 89 -0.42 8.40 -5.46
N ALA A 90 0.25 9.21 -4.63
CA ALA A 90 -0.13 10.60 -4.41
C ALA A 90 -0.07 11.41 -5.72
N GLU A 91 1.01 11.28 -6.48
CA GLU A 91 1.16 11.94 -7.79
C GLU A 91 0.07 11.53 -8.77
N VAL A 92 -0.18 10.22 -8.93
CA VAL A 92 -1.23 9.71 -9.84
C VAL A 92 -2.62 10.20 -9.45
N CYS A 93 -2.88 10.35 -8.15
CA CYS A 93 -4.17 10.83 -7.63
C CYS A 93 -4.25 12.36 -7.52
N GLY A 94 -3.20 13.10 -7.89
CA GLY A 94 -3.15 14.56 -7.77
C GLY A 94 -3.26 15.05 -6.32
N LYS A 95 -2.63 14.33 -5.38
CA LYS A 95 -2.60 14.66 -3.96
C LYS A 95 -1.21 15.14 -3.54
N ASN A 96 -1.15 16.15 -2.70
CA ASN A 96 0.09 16.47 -2.00
C ASN A 96 0.31 15.47 -0.85
N LEU A 97 1.56 15.35 -0.41
CA LEU A 97 1.90 14.67 0.83
C LEU A 97 2.00 15.69 1.97
N SER A 98 1.40 15.37 3.10
CA SER A 98 1.54 16.11 4.35
C SER A 98 2.00 15.19 5.46
N VAL A 99 2.67 15.74 6.47
CA VAL A 99 3.04 14.97 7.66
C VAL A 99 1.77 14.60 8.43
N ASP A 100 1.66 13.34 8.84
CA ASP A 100 0.69 12.87 9.83
C ASP A 100 1.35 12.82 11.20
N ASP A 101 0.94 13.71 12.11
CA ASP A 101 1.54 13.85 13.43
C ASP A 101 1.42 12.56 14.25
N HIS A 102 0.30 11.83 14.12
CA HIS A 102 0.08 10.54 14.80
C HIS A 102 1.09 9.47 14.34
N SER A 103 1.28 9.31 13.02
CA SER A 103 2.30 8.42 12.48
C SER A 103 3.70 8.82 12.92
N MET A 104 3.99 10.12 12.98
CA MET A 104 5.28 10.63 13.44
C MET A 104 5.54 10.31 14.91
N GLU A 105 4.55 10.47 15.79
CA GLU A 105 4.62 10.08 17.19
C GLU A 105 4.87 8.57 17.34
N ARG A 106 4.12 7.74 16.61
CA ARG A 106 4.32 6.28 16.63
C ARG A 106 5.70 5.84 16.15
N ILE A 107 6.23 6.49 15.11
CA ILE A 107 7.60 6.24 14.64
C ILE A 107 8.60 6.61 15.75
N ALA A 108 8.45 7.78 16.37
CA ALA A 108 9.31 8.20 17.47
C ALA A 108 9.28 7.21 18.64
N GLU A 109 8.09 6.74 19.04
CA GLU A 109 7.92 5.72 20.08
C GLU A 109 8.57 4.39 19.73
N PHE A 110 8.39 3.92 18.49
CA PHE A 110 8.99 2.67 18.01
C PHE A 110 10.51 2.66 18.19
N PHE A 111 11.15 3.79 17.86
CA PHE A 111 12.60 3.98 17.99
C PHE A 111 13.04 4.19 19.45
N ALA A 112 12.27 4.96 20.23
CA ALA A 112 12.56 5.23 21.64
C ALA A 112 12.57 3.96 22.49
N VAL A 113 11.60 3.06 22.31
CA VAL A 113 11.54 1.77 23.04
C VAL A 113 12.74 0.87 22.75
N ARG A 114 13.41 1.08 21.60
CA ARG A 114 14.57 0.29 21.14
C ARG A 114 15.92 0.97 21.45
N ASP A 115 15.91 2.14 22.06
CA ASP A 115 17.11 2.97 22.31
C ASP A 115 17.91 3.25 21.02
N ILE A 116 17.19 3.48 19.92
CA ILE A 116 17.77 3.80 18.60
C ILE A 116 17.32 5.20 18.21
N GLN A 117 18.23 6.01 17.68
CA GLN A 117 17.88 7.31 17.12
C GLN A 117 17.38 7.14 15.67
N PRO A 118 16.19 7.66 15.32
CA PRO A 118 15.69 7.63 13.94
C PRO A 118 16.57 8.49 13.02
N THR A 119 16.76 8.02 11.80
CA THR A 119 17.38 8.83 10.73
C THR A 119 16.35 9.77 10.11
N GLU A 120 16.80 10.82 9.41
CA GLU A 120 15.89 11.74 8.71
C GLU A 120 14.94 11.01 7.75
N ASN A 121 15.44 9.96 7.08
CA ASN A 121 14.67 9.14 6.15
C ASN A 121 13.52 8.37 6.82
N ASN A 122 13.59 8.07 8.12
CA ASN A 122 12.49 7.41 8.82
C ASN A 122 11.26 8.29 8.92
N TRP A 123 11.44 9.61 9.05
CA TRP A 123 10.33 10.55 9.13
C TRP A 123 9.54 10.65 7.83
N LYS A 124 10.15 10.30 6.69
CA LYS A 124 9.44 10.22 5.41
C LYS A 124 8.26 9.25 5.47
N GLN A 125 8.30 8.24 6.34
CA GLN A 125 7.23 7.26 6.50
C GLN A 125 5.96 7.88 7.08
N ALA A 126 6.06 8.99 7.84
CA ALA A 126 4.93 9.75 8.38
C ALA A 126 4.26 10.68 7.35
N MET A 127 4.86 10.88 6.18
CA MET A 127 4.19 11.61 5.09
C MET A 127 3.02 10.78 4.60
N VAL A 128 1.85 11.38 4.38
CA VAL A 128 0.64 10.72 3.88
C VAL A 128 -0.06 11.59 2.83
N PRO A 129 -0.73 10.99 1.82
CA PRO A 129 -1.51 11.77 0.87
C PRO A 129 -2.65 12.53 1.55
N GLU A 130 -2.87 13.78 1.14
CA GLU A 130 -3.97 14.60 1.67
C GLU A 130 -5.34 13.90 1.52
N GLY A 131 -6.08 13.81 2.62
CA GLY A 131 -7.38 13.16 2.69
C GLY A 131 -7.34 11.62 2.79
N ALA A 132 -6.15 11.03 2.92
CA ALA A 132 -6.02 9.62 3.22
C ALA A 132 -6.33 9.31 4.69
N LYS A 133 -6.73 8.06 4.95
CA LYS A 133 -6.83 7.49 6.30
C LYS A 133 -5.58 6.67 6.58
N VAL A 134 -5.03 6.83 7.77
CA VAL A 134 -3.85 6.11 8.24
C VAL A 134 -4.28 4.82 8.94
N LEU A 135 -3.54 3.74 8.70
CA LEU A 135 -3.65 2.47 9.39
C LEU A 135 -2.41 2.26 10.24
N ASP A 136 -2.60 2.14 11.54
CA ASP A 136 -1.52 1.86 12.47
C ASP A 136 -0.85 0.53 12.12
N ASN A 137 0.47 0.54 12.17
CA ASN A 137 1.31 -0.64 12.04
C ASN A 137 1.94 -0.92 13.39
N ASP A 138 1.50 -1.98 14.05
CA ASP A 138 2.03 -2.39 15.36
C ASP A 138 3.31 -3.24 15.23
N ASN A 139 3.60 -3.75 14.03
CA ASN A 139 4.71 -4.65 13.75
C ASN A 139 5.87 -3.97 12.99
N GLY A 140 5.73 -2.69 12.64
CA GLY A 140 6.71 -1.93 11.87
C GLY A 140 6.52 -0.42 11.99
N THR A 141 7.32 0.35 11.26
CA THR A 141 7.28 1.83 11.29
C THR A 141 6.46 2.45 10.17
N ALA A 142 6.28 1.73 9.05
CA ALA A 142 5.53 2.24 7.90
C ALA A 142 4.02 2.08 8.16
N PRO A 143 3.24 3.16 8.27
CA PRO A 143 1.79 3.03 8.39
C PRO A 143 1.20 2.50 7.07
N GLY A 144 0.09 1.79 7.18
CA GLY A 144 -0.78 1.56 6.02
C GLY A 144 -1.55 2.84 5.68
N ILE A 145 -2.01 2.97 4.43
CA ILE A 145 -2.70 4.18 3.95
C ILE A 145 -3.91 3.76 3.13
N ILE A 146 -5.07 4.36 3.38
CA ILE A 146 -6.26 4.23 2.53
C ILE A 146 -6.55 5.58 1.90
N LEU A 147 -6.49 5.65 0.57
CA LEU A 147 -6.88 6.81 -0.23
C LEU A 147 -8.14 6.49 -1.02
N GLU A 148 -9.19 7.29 -0.82
CA GLU A 148 -10.45 7.16 -1.54
C GLU A 148 -10.51 8.20 -2.67
N THR A 149 -10.77 7.74 -3.88
CA THR A 149 -11.15 8.59 -5.03
C THR A 149 -12.65 8.50 -5.25
N GLU A 150 -13.18 9.21 -6.25
CA GLU A 150 -14.60 9.07 -6.62
C GLU A 150 -14.96 7.66 -7.08
N LYS A 151 -13.99 6.88 -7.56
CA LYS A 151 -14.22 5.57 -8.20
C LYS A 151 -13.56 4.41 -7.48
N ASN A 152 -12.42 4.64 -6.82
CA ASN A 152 -11.55 3.59 -6.33
C ASN A 152 -11.24 3.78 -4.85
N ARG A 153 -11.00 2.66 -4.16
CA ARG A 153 -10.37 2.61 -2.84
C ARG A 153 -8.97 2.05 -3.01
N ILE A 154 -7.96 2.87 -2.78
CA ILE A 154 -6.55 2.51 -2.96
C ILE A 154 -5.97 2.31 -1.56
N VAL A 155 -5.51 1.10 -1.27
CA VAL A 155 -4.94 0.72 0.03
C VAL A 155 -3.47 0.40 -0.18
N LEU A 156 -2.60 1.06 0.56
CA LEU A 156 -1.16 0.85 0.54
C LEU A 156 -0.81 0.14 1.84
N LEU A 157 -0.14 -0.99 1.71
CA LEU A 157 0.25 -1.86 2.80
C LEU A 157 1.77 -2.07 2.81
N PRO A 158 2.37 -2.33 3.99
CA PRO A 158 3.78 -2.64 4.09
C PRO A 158 4.19 -3.87 3.26
N GLY A 159 5.48 -3.95 2.94
CA GLY A 159 6.09 -5.07 2.21
C GLY A 159 6.37 -6.29 3.09
N PRO A 160 6.91 -6.16 4.31
CA PRO A 160 7.20 -7.31 5.16
C PRO A 160 5.92 -8.09 5.52
N PRO A 161 5.86 -9.42 5.29
CA PRO A 161 4.64 -10.21 5.53
C PRO A 161 4.12 -10.15 6.98
N ALA A 162 5.03 -10.01 7.95
CA ALA A 162 4.68 -9.92 9.36
C ALA A 162 3.96 -8.61 9.73
N GLU A 163 3.96 -7.60 8.85
CA GLU A 163 3.26 -6.33 9.05
C GLU A 163 1.84 -6.33 8.45
N LEU A 164 1.45 -7.40 7.75
CA LEU A 164 0.10 -7.55 7.18
C LEU A 164 -0.89 -8.34 8.07
N VAL A 165 -0.42 -8.84 9.21
CA VAL A 165 -1.15 -9.77 10.09
C VAL A 165 -1.62 -9.13 11.38
#